data_AF-A0A950XPX6-F1
#
_entry.id   AF-A0A950XPX6-F1
#
_cell.length_a   1.000
_cell.length_b   1.000
_cell.length_c   1.000
_cell.angle_alpha   90.00
_cell.angle_beta   90.00
_cell.angle_gamma   90.00
#
_symmetry.space_group_name_H-M   'P 1'
#
loop_
_entity.id
_entity.type
_entity.pdbx_description
1 polymer ?
#
loop_
_entity_poly.entity_id
_entity_poly.type
_entity_poly.pdbx_seq_one_letter_code
_entity_poly.pdbx_strand_id
1 'polypeptide(L)'
;MSAAEAWDHGNKAWRRLAARPDGPTDGDAALAALSDIGAVRRLLDQAELAAVRSARRNAKSWAEIATHLGVTRQSAWQRWRDLDDSSAGDGECRRGVNLTTKPSGEGRGRATLPTPNRSY
;
A
#
# COMPACT_ATOMS: atom_id res chain seq x y z
N MET A 1 6.35 10.98 19.08
CA MET A 1 5.72 12.10 18.36
C MET A 1 4.37 11.65 17.83
N SER A 2 3.33 12.39 18.16
CA SER A 2 1.99 12.21 17.58
C SER A 2 1.97 12.62 16.10
N ALA A 3 0.94 12.21 15.36
CA ALA A 3 0.74 12.62 13.97
C ALA A 3 0.63 14.15 13.82
N ALA A 4 0.02 14.83 14.80
CA ALA A 4 -0.10 16.29 14.82
C ALA A 4 1.27 16.97 14.98
N GLU A 5 2.13 16.44 15.85
CA GLU A 5 3.50 16.94 16.04
C GLU A 5 4.36 16.71 14.79
N ALA A 6 4.21 15.56 14.12
CA ALA A 6 4.90 15.29 12.86
C ALA A 6 4.49 16.27 11.76
N TRP A 7 3.18 16.59 11.67
CA TRP A 7 2.65 17.58 10.74
C TRP A 7 3.18 18.99 11.02
N ASP A 8 3.16 19.44 12.27
CA ASP A 8 3.70 20.73 12.67
C ASP A 8 5.21 20.83 12.36
N HIS A 9 5.97 19.79 12.69
CA HIS A 9 7.41 19.75 12.43
C HIS A 9 7.73 19.85 10.93
N GLY A 10 7.07 19.06 10.09
CA GLY A 10 7.28 19.12 8.64
C GLY A 10 6.79 20.42 8.01
N ASN A 11 5.68 21.00 8.49
CA ASN A 11 5.21 22.32 8.03
C ASN A 11 6.18 23.44 8.41
N LYS A 12 6.75 23.42 9.62
CA LYS A 12 7.81 24.35 10.03
C LYS A 12 9.06 24.20 9.15
N ALA A 13 9.46 22.97 8.82
CA ALA A 13 10.57 22.72 7.90
C ALA A 13 10.27 23.27 6.49
N TRP A 14 9.07 23.03 5.97
CA TRP A 14 8.64 23.61 4.69
C TRP A 14 8.69 25.14 4.69
N ARG A 15 8.19 25.79 5.75
CA ARG A 15 8.25 27.26 5.88
C ARG A 15 9.69 27.79 5.90
N ARG A 16 10.62 27.09 6.55
CA ARG A 16 12.04 27.47 6.55
C ARG A 16 12.67 27.37 5.16
N LEU A 17 12.32 26.32 4.39
CA LEU A 17 12.76 26.17 3.00
C LEU A 17 12.18 27.28 2.11
N ALA A 18 10.88 27.53 2.21
CA ALA A 18 10.18 28.55 1.43
C ALA A 18 10.68 29.98 1.71
N ALA A 19 11.21 30.24 2.92
CA ALA A 19 11.83 31.51 3.27
C ALA A 19 13.19 31.76 2.59
N ARG A 20 13.74 30.76 1.87
CA ARG A 20 15.03 30.84 1.17
C ARG A 20 14.85 30.52 -0.32
N PRO A 21 14.18 31.40 -1.10
CA PRO A 21 13.89 31.14 -2.51
C PRO A 21 15.16 31.00 -3.36
N ASP A 22 16.22 31.73 -3.01
CA ASP A 22 17.51 31.70 -3.71
C ASP A 22 18.45 30.59 -3.21
N GLY A 23 17.98 29.76 -2.27
CA GLY A 23 18.75 28.68 -1.65
C GLY A 23 19.58 29.10 -0.43
N PRO A 24 20.38 28.16 0.12
CA PRO A 24 21.26 28.43 1.26
C PRO A 24 22.47 29.29 0.87
N THR A 25 22.87 30.23 1.73
CA THR A 25 23.96 31.20 1.49
C THR A 25 25.35 30.67 1.85
N ASP A 26 25.43 29.64 2.69
CA ASP A 26 26.66 29.04 3.17
C ASP A 26 26.46 27.53 3.46
N GLY A 27 27.55 26.86 3.85
CA GLY A 27 27.57 25.42 4.09
C GLY A 27 26.65 24.96 5.22
N ASP A 28 26.61 25.70 6.34
CA ASP A 28 25.77 25.35 7.48
C ASP A 28 24.29 25.53 7.15
N ALA A 29 23.95 26.61 6.45
CA ALA A 29 22.62 26.85 5.91
C ALA A 29 22.20 25.73 4.94
N ALA A 30 23.13 25.19 4.15
CA ALA A 30 22.88 24.09 3.23
C ALA A 30 22.59 22.78 3.96
N LEU A 31 23.36 22.43 5.00
CA LEU A 31 23.10 21.25 5.83
C LEU A 31 21.76 21.36 6.58
N ALA A 32 21.41 22.54 7.07
CA ALA A 32 20.11 22.81 7.66
C ALA A 32 18.97 22.62 6.63
N ALA A 33 19.14 23.12 5.41
CA ALA A 33 18.16 22.93 4.33
C ALA A 33 17.98 21.45 3.97
N LEU A 34 19.05 20.65 3.91
CA LEU A 34 18.96 19.21 3.67
C LEU A 34 18.20 18.48 4.78
N SER A 35 18.41 18.89 6.04
CA SER A 35 17.66 18.36 7.18
C SER A 35 16.17 18.69 7.08
N ASP A 36 15.84 19.93 6.70
CA ASP A 36 14.46 20.38 6.47
C ASP A 36 13.80 19.61 5.30
N ILE A 37 14.51 19.42 4.19
CA ILE A 37 14.04 18.59 3.05
C ILE A 37 13.73 17.17 3.53
N GLY A 38 14.61 16.58 4.35
CA GLY A 38 14.38 15.26 4.92
C GLY A 38 13.14 15.22 5.80
N ALA A 39 12.87 16.26 6.60
CA ALA A 39 11.66 16.35 7.41
C ALA A 39 10.39 16.45 6.55
N VAL A 40 10.42 17.26 5.48
CA VAL A 40 9.29 17.40 4.55
C VAL A 40 9.02 16.11 3.79
N ARG A 41 10.05 15.40 3.31
CA ARG A 41 9.87 14.10 2.62
C ARG A 41 9.15 13.09 3.51
N ARG A 42 9.60 12.94 4.76
CA ARG A 42 8.96 12.03 5.73
C ARG A 42 7.51 12.45 6.03
N LEU A 43 7.24 13.75 6.10
CA LEU A 43 5.86 14.24 6.24
C LEU A 43 5.00 13.83 5.05
N LEU A 44 5.49 14.01 3.82
CA LEU A 44 4.77 13.65 2.60
C LEU A 44 4.53 12.13 2.52
N ASP A 45 5.53 11.31 2.87
CA ASP A 45 5.39 9.84 2.91
C ASP A 45 4.27 9.42 3.87
N GLN A 46 4.19 10.06 5.05
CA GLN A 46 3.12 9.79 6.02
C GLN A 46 1.74 10.25 5.54
N ALA A 47 1.68 11.43 4.91
CA ALA A 47 0.46 11.97 4.34
C ALA A 47 -0.06 11.10 3.19
N GLU A 48 0.83 10.61 2.32
CA GLU A 48 0.53 9.67 1.24
C GLU A 48 -0.06 8.38 1.81
N LEU A 49 0.58 7.79 2.82
CA LEU A 49 0.07 6.58 3.49
C LEU A 49 -1.31 6.80 4.13
N ALA A 50 -1.53 7.97 4.76
CA ALA A 50 -2.83 8.32 5.31
C ALA A 50 -3.92 8.46 4.23
N ALA A 51 -3.59 9.09 3.11
CA ALA A 51 -4.48 9.24 1.96
C ALA A 51 -4.83 7.89 1.33
N VAL A 52 -3.84 7.03 1.08
CA VAL A 52 -4.04 5.67 0.54
C VAL A 52 -4.95 4.84 1.45
N ARG A 53 -4.69 4.84 2.77
CA ARG A 53 -5.58 4.16 3.74
C ARG A 53 -7.00 4.70 3.69
N SER A 54 -7.17 6.02 3.61
CA SER A 54 -8.48 6.62 3.48
C SER A 54 -9.19 6.22 2.19
N ALA A 55 -8.47 6.20 1.05
CA ALA A 55 -9.02 5.77 -0.23
C ALA A 55 -9.47 4.30 -0.19
N ARG A 56 -8.65 3.40 0.40
CA ARG A 56 -9.02 1.99 0.58
C ARG A 56 -10.24 1.81 1.49
N ARG A 57 -10.32 2.53 2.61
CA ARG A 57 -11.53 2.51 3.48
C ARG A 57 -12.80 2.98 2.75
N ASN A 58 -12.66 3.87 1.76
CA ASN A 58 -13.75 4.34 0.91
C ASN A 58 -13.93 3.48 -0.36
N ALA A 59 -13.45 2.23 -0.35
CA ALA A 59 -13.57 1.24 -1.42
C ALA A 59 -13.01 1.69 -2.80
N LYS A 60 -12.09 2.66 -2.83
CA LYS A 60 -11.42 3.07 -4.08
C LYS A 60 -10.47 2.00 -4.55
N SER A 61 -10.51 1.68 -5.84
CA SER A 61 -9.68 0.64 -6.43
C SER A 61 -8.19 1.04 -6.48
N TRP A 62 -7.31 0.04 -6.48
CA TRP A 62 -5.88 0.26 -6.66
C TRP A 62 -5.52 0.95 -7.98
N ALA A 63 -6.33 0.76 -9.02
CA ALA A 63 -6.16 1.46 -10.30
C ALA A 63 -6.43 2.96 -10.15
N GLU A 64 -7.56 3.34 -9.53
CA GLU A 64 -7.89 4.75 -9.30
C GLU A 64 -6.83 5.46 -8.43
N ILE A 65 -6.38 4.81 -7.35
CA ILE A 65 -5.33 5.35 -6.48
C ILE A 65 -4.03 5.55 -7.27
N ALA A 66 -3.63 4.57 -8.07
CA ALA A 66 -2.42 4.66 -8.88
C ALA A 66 -2.47 5.78 -9.92
N THR A 67 -3.64 5.98 -10.56
CA THR A 67 -3.87 7.09 -11.50
C THR A 67 -3.63 8.44 -10.84
N HIS A 68 -4.11 8.65 -9.60
CA HIS A 68 -3.89 9.90 -8.88
C HIS A 68 -2.45 10.11 -8.41
N LEU A 69 -1.71 9.03 -8.15
CA LEU A 69 -0.31 9.08 -7.74
C LEU A 69 0.67 9.11 -8.92
N GLY A 70 0.19 8.98 -10.17
CA GLY A 70 1.03 8.95 -11.36
C GLY A 70 1.88 7.68 -11.48
N VAL A 71 1.48 6.59 -10.82
CA VAL A 71 2.19 5.29 -10.86
C VAL A 71 1.32 4.24 -11.53
N THR A 72 1.91 3.09 -11.87
CA THR A 72 1.14 1.96 -12.40
C THR A 72 0.33 1.28 -11.29
N ARG A 73 -0.79 0.64 -11.65
CA ARG A 73 -1.59 -0.18 -10.73
C ARG A 73 -0.73 -1.24 -10.01
N GLN A 74 0.18 -1.89 -10.74
CA GLN A 74 1.05 -2.94 -10.16
C GLN A 74 2.01 -2.34 -9.13
N SER A 75 2.62 -1.18 -9.42
CA SER A 75 3.49 -0.48 -8.47
C SER A 75 2.74 -0.08 -7.19
N ALA A 76 1.51 0.42 -7.33
CA ALA A 76 0.67 0.75 -6.18
C ALA A 76 0.32 -0.49 -5.35
N TRP A 77 -0.10 -1.59 -6.00
CA TRP A 77 -0.43 -2.83 -5.31
C TRP A 77 0.78 -3.42 -4.57
N GLN A 78 1.95 -3.48 -5.20
CA GLN A 78 3.17 -3.99 -4.53
C GLN A 78 3.54 -3.17 -3.29
N ARG A 79 3.29 -1.85 -3.31
CA ARG A 79 3.67 -0.95 -2.22
C ARG A 79 2.69 -0.97 -1.04
N TRP A 80 1.41 -1.24 -1.28
CA TRP A 80 0.35 -1.05 -0.28
C TRP A 80 -0.60 -2.22 -0.08
N ARG A 81 -0.38 -3.38 -0.72
CA ARG A 81 -1.20 -4.59 -0.54
C ARG A 81 -1.38 -4.99 0.93
N ASP A 82 -0.37 -4.81 1.78
CA ASP A 82 -0.43 -5.17 3.19
C ASP A 82 -1.47 -4.36 3.98
N LEU A 83 -1.83 -3.16 3.48
CA LEU A 83 -2.90 -2.34 4.04
C LEU A 83 -4.29 -2.93 3.78
N ASP A 84 -4.44 -3.71 2.70
CA ASP A 84 -5.70 -4.38 2.35
C ASP A 84 -5.89 -5.63 3.23
N ASP A 85 -4.83 -6.43 3.39
CA ASP A 85 -4.82 -7.65 4.20
C ASP A 85 -5.15 -7.35 5.67
N SER A 86 -4.75 -6.18 6.17
CA SER A 86 -5.04 -5.73 7.54
C SER A 86 -6.50 -5.30 7.74
N SER A 87 -7.21 -4.87 6.68
CA SER A 87 -8.61 -4.43 6.77
C SER A 87 -9.63 -5.56 6.64
N ALA A 88 -9.20 -6.73 6.16
CA ALA A 88 -10.01 -7.95 6.10
C ALA A 88 -10.13 -8.64 7.48
N GLY A 89 -9.26 -8.31 8.45
CA GLY A 89 -9.23 -8.92 9.78
C GLY A 89 -10.28 -8.40 10.79
N ASP A 90 -10.90 -7.24 10.54
CA ASP A 90 -11.79 -6.58 11.50
C ASP A 90 -13.30 -6.87 11.27
N GLY A 91 -13.64 -7.69 10.26
CA GLY A 91 -15.02 -7.95 9.85
C GLY A 91 -15.55 -9.38 10.07
N GLU A 92 -14.69 -10.34 10.42
CA GLU A 92 -15.07 -11.76 10.46
C GLU A 92 -15.34 -12.27 11.89
N CYS A 93 -16.45 -11.81 12.47
CA CYS A 93 -17.16 -12.54 13.53
C CYS A 93 -18.67 -12.22 13.57
N ARG A 94 -19.34 -12.12 12.41
CA ARG A 94 -20.82 -12.21 12.35
C ARG A 94 -21.38 -12.40 10.94
N ARG A 95 -21.09 -13.53 10.27
CA ARG A 95 -21.98 -14.01 9.18
C ARG A 95 -21.89 -15.54 9.04
N GLY A 96 -22.82 -16.21 9.71
CA GLY A 96 -23.57 -17.35 9.17
C GLY A 96 -22.77 -18.55 8.68
N VAL A 97 -22.61 -19.52 9.58
CA VAL A 97 -22.58 -20.95 9.26
C VAL A 97 -23.63 -21.25 8.19
N ASN A 98 -23.22 -21.80 7.06
CA ASN A 98 -24.07 -22.73 6.33
C ASN A 98 -23.31 -24.00 5.98
N LEU A 99 -23.78 -25.05 6.63
CA LEU A 99 -23.52 -26.45 6.43
C LEU A 99 -23.59 -26.82 4.94
N THR A 100 -22.56 -27.46 4.41
CA THR A 100 -22.74 -28.43 3.33
C THR A 100 -21.84 -29.61 3.63
N THR A 101 -22.45 -30.58 4.31
CA THR A 101 -22.00 -31.94 4.49
C THR A 101 -21.76 -32.56 3.12
N LYS A 102 -20.51 -32.89 2.79
CA LYS A 102 -20.20 -33.78 1.67
C LYS A 102 -20.66 -35.20 2.04
N PRO A 103 -21.49 -35.87 1.22
CA PRO A 103 -21.75 -37.28 1.45
C PRO A 103 -20.52 -38.10 1.08
N SER A 104 -20.13 -38.94 2.04
CA SER A 104 -19.25 -40.09 1.83
C SER A 104 -19.92 -41.06 0.86
N GLY A 105 -19.18 -41.50 -0.15
CA GLY A 105 -19.64 -42.39 -1.21
C GLY A 105 -18.44 -43.07 -1.88
N GLU A 106 -18.10 -44.21 -1.31
CA GLU A 106 -17.00 -45.12 -1.62
C GLU A 106 -17.18 -45.89 -2.95
N GLY A 107 -16.08 -46.25 -3.64
CA GLY A 107 -16.04 -47.51 -4.39
C GLY A 107 -15.67 -47.50 -5.89
N ARG A 108 -14.43 -47.94 -6.15
CA ARG A 108 -13.96 -48.86 -7.23
C ARG A 108 -13.96 -48.41 -8.70
N GLY A 109 -12.79 -48.57 -9.34
CA GLY A 109 -12.68 -48.76 -10.79
C GLY A 109 -11.29 -48.48 -11.37
N ARG A 110 -10.38 -49.47 -11.29
CA ARG A 110 -9.05 -49.46 -11.94
C ARG A 110 -9.20 -49.91 -13.41
N ALA A 111 -8.69 -49.14 -14.37
CA ALA A 111 -8.31 -49.66 -15.70
C ALA A 111 -7.30 -48.73 -16.40
N THR A 112 -6.08 -49.23 -16.51
CA THR A 112 -5.00 -48.80 -17.41
C THR A 112 -5.41 -49.00 -18.87
N LEU A 113 -4.90 -48.19 -19.81
CA LEU A 113 -4.26 -48.60 -21.09
C LEU A 113 -3.82 -47.36 -21.94
N PRO A 114 -2.87 -47.52 -22.89
CA PRO A 114 -1.84 -46.52 -23.23
C PRO A 114 -2.14 -45.69 -24.50
N THR A 115 -1.46 -44.55 -24.63
CA THR A 115 -1.34 -43.79 -25.89
C THR A 115 -0.26 -44.38 -26.80
N PRO A 116 -0.55 -44.67 -28.07
CA PRO A 116 0.47 -45.09 -29.03
C PRO A 116 1.25 -43.91 -29.61
N ASN A 117 2.53 -44.19 -29.82
CA ASN A 117 3.54 -43.41 -30.53
C ASN A 117 3.25 -43.38 -32.03
N ARG A 118 3.43 -42.24 -32.71
CA ARG A 118 3.69 -42.24 -34.17
C ARG A 118 4.49 -41.01 -34.60
N SER A 119 5.71 -41.32 -35.03
CA SER A 119 6.65 -40.50 -35.81
C SER A 119 6.06 -40.02 -37.14
N TYR A 120 6.47 -38.82 -37.56
CA TYR A 120 6.84 -38.48 -38.93
C TYR A 120 8.02 -37.52 -38.89
#